data_AF-A0A7K3RMH2-F1
#
_entry.id   AF-A0A7K3RMH2-F1
#
_cell.length_a   1.000
_cell.length_b   1.000
_cell.length_c   1.000
_cell.angle_alpha   90.00
_cell.angle_beta   90.00
_cell.angle_gamma   90.00
#
_symmetry.space_group_name_H-M   'P 1'
#
loop_
_entity.id
_entity.type
_entity.pdbx_description
1 polymer ?
#
loop_
_entity_poly.entity_id
_entity_poly.type
_entity_poly.pdbx_seq_one_letter_code
_entity_poly.pdbx_strand_id
1 'polypeptide(L)' 'MQRLLSERRVEVLDAVVITRELLGAGPTSLAEARTVVLTSPDRGRELRVHEQFMDGSEQDGAIGQ' A
#
# COMPACT_ATOMS: atom_id res chain seq x y z
N MET A 1 -4.23 13.11 6.74
CA MET A 1 -3.07 12.20 6.95
C MET A 1 -2.22 12.06 5.68
N GLN A 2 -2.78 11.61 4.55
CA GLN A 2 -2.02 11.38 3.31
C GLN A 2 -1.22 12.61 2.82
N ARG A 3 -1.85 13.79 2.80
CA ARG A 3 -1.17 15.05 2.45
C ARG A 3 0.04 15.36 3.34
N LEU A 4 -0.12 15.20 4.66
CA LEU A 4 0.93 15.47 5.65
C LEU A 4 2.11 14.50 5.52
N LEU A 5 1.85 13.23 5.23
CA LEU A 5 2.90 12.22 5.04
C LEU A 5 3.66 12.43 3.73
N SER A 6 2.95 12.85 2.67
CA SER A 6 3.55 13.27 1.40
C SER A 6 4.47 14.47 1.57
N GLU A 7 3.99 15.54 2.23
CA GLU A 7 4.75 16.77 2.50
C GLU A 7 6.04 16.53 3.31
N ARG A 8 6.03 15.51 4.19
CA ARG A 8 7.17 15.15 5.05
C ARG A 8 8.14 14.17 4.42
N ARG A 9 7.94 13.78 3.15
CA ARG A 9 8.75 12.76 2.44
C ARG A 9 8.89 11.45 3.22
N VAL A 10 7.83 11.05 3.92
CA VAL A 10 7.83 9.79 4.66
C VAL A 10 7.91 8.64 3.67
N GLU A 11 8.77 7.65 3.94
CA GLU A 11 8.89 6.46 3.10
C GLU A 11 7.56 5.71 3.03
N VAL A 12 7.28 5.01 1.94
CA VAL A 12 5.97 4.39 1.71
C VAL A 12 5.63 3.37 2.80
N LEU A 13 6.61 2.59 3.26
CA LEU A 13 6.42 1.63 4.35
C LEU A 13 6.06 2.34 5.66
N ASP A 14 6.79 3.41 6.00
CA ASP A 14 6.50 4.22 7.19
C ASP A 14 5.09 4.84 7.11
N ALA A 15 4.70 5.33 5.94
CA ALA A 15 3.36 5.88 5.74
C ALA A 15 2.27 4.82 5.92
N VAL A 16 2.49 3.58 5.43
CA VAL A 16 1.56 2.45 5.62
C VAL A 16 1.50 2.03 7.09
N VAL A 17 2.64 1.93 7.77
CA VAL A 17 2.71 1.57 9.19
C VAL A 17 1.98 2.61 10.04
N ILE A 18 2.27 3.90 9.87
CA ILE A 18 1.60 4.99 10.59
C ILE A 18 0.10 5.00 10.31
N THR A 19 -0.30 4.82 9.04
CA THR A 19 -1.73 4.78 8.68
C THR A 19 -2.44 3.58 9.31
N ARG A 20 -1.81 2.40 9.35
CA ARG A 20 -2.35 1.20 10.00
C ARG A 20 -2.56 1.40 11.49
N GLU A 21 -1.59 1.98 12.19
CA GLU A 21 -1.71 2.28 13.62
C GLU A 21 -2.88 3.23 13.90
N LEU A 22 -3.12 4.21 13.00
CA LEU A 22 -4.20 5.17 13.12
C LEU A 22 -5.59 4.59 12.77
N LEU A 23 -5.65 3.61 11.87
CA LEU A 23 -6.89 2.85 11.59
C LEU A 23 -7.24 1.87 12.73
N GLY A 24 -6.29 1.58 13.61
CA GLY A 24 -6.43 0.59 14.67
C GLY A 24 -6.09 -0.82 14.20
N ALA A 25 -5.73 -1.70 15.15
CA ALA A 25 -5.35 -3.07 14.84
C ALA A 25 -6.57 -3.93 14.50
N GLY A 26 -6.72 -4.25 13.23
CA GLY A 26 -7.73 -5.14 12.69
C GLY A 26 -7.14 -6.03 11.59
N PRO A 27 -7.79 -7.16 11.27
CA PRO A 27 -7.30 -8.11 10.28
C PRO A 27 -7.16 -7.48 8.88
N THR A 28 -7.95 -6.45 8.57
CA THR A 28 -7.89 -5.73 7.29
C THR A 28 -7.10 -4.43 7.34
N SER A 29 -6.70 -3.96 8.53
CA SER A 29 -6.12 -2.62 8.69
C SER A 29 -4.83 -2.40 7.92
N LEU A 30 -4.04 -3.45 7.69
CA LEU A 30 -2.86 -3.36 6.84
C LEU A 30 -3.23 -3.16 5.36
N ALA A 31 -4.21 -3.92 4.87
CA ALA A 31 -4.68 -3.81 3.50
C ALA A 31 -5.34 -2.45 3.25
N GLU A 32 -6.17 -1.99 4.19
CA GLU A 32 -6.79 -0.67 4.15
C GLU A 32 -5.74 0.44 4.19
N ALA A 33 -4.76 0.36 5.09
CA ALA A 33 -3.67 1.34 5.15
C ALA A 33 -2.88 1.42 3.83
N ARG A 34 -2.57 0.27 3.22
CA ARG A 34 -1.91 0.19 1.92
C ARG A 34 -2.72 0.87 0.82
N THR A 35 -4.02 0.55 0.75
CA THR A 35 -4.93 1.16 -0.24
C THR A 35 -4.95 2.67 -0.09
N VAL A 36 -5.14 3.19 1.13
CA VAL A 36 -5.21 4.65 1.38
C VAL A 36 -3.88 5.34 1.02
N VAL A 37 -2.72 4.72 1.31
CA VAL A 37 -1.41 5.30 0.98
C VAL A 37 -1.11 5.25 -0.52
N LEU A 38 -1.27 4.09 -1.16
CA LEU A 38 -0.89 3.91 -2.55
C LEU A 38 -1.83 4.60 -3.53
N THR A 39 -3.12 4.72 -3.21
CA THR A 39 -4.09 5.46 -4.03
C THR A 39 -4.02 6.98 -3.83
N SER A 40 -3.09 7.48 -3.01
CA SER A 40 -2.89 8.92 -2.87
C SER A 40 -2.25 9.52 -4.13
N PRO A 41 -2.59 10.78 -4.50
CA PRO A 41 -2.19 11.37 -5.78
C PRO A 41 -0.68 11.38 -6.05
N ASP A 42 0.15 11.47 -5.02
CA ASP A 42 1.61 11.51 -5.12
C ASP A 42 2.27 10.11 -5.20
N ARG A 43 1.49 9.03 -5.03
CA ARG A 43 2.01 7.65 -4.90
C ARG A 43 1.64 6.74 -6.08
N GLY A 44 1.22 7.32 -7.20
CA GLY A 44 0.82 6.58 -8.40
C GLY A 44 1.93 5.68 -8.97
N ARG A 45 3.21 6.04 -8.80
CA ARG A 45 4.33 5.17 -9.23
C ARG A 45 4.39 3.90 -8.39
N GLU A 46 4.30 4.03 -7.08
CA GLU A 46 4.38 2.93 -6.14
C GLU A 46 3.13 2.03 -6.23
N LEU A 47 1.95 2.61 -6.47
CA LEU A 47 0.74 1.86 -6.79
C LEU A 47 0.92 1.00 -8.04
N ARG A 48 1.42 1.59 -9.13
CA ARG A 48 1.61 0.87 -10.40
C ARG A 48 2.60 -0.30 -10.28
N VAL A 49 3.69 -0.10 -9.52
CA VAL A 49 4.66 -1.16 -9.23
C VAL A 49 4.01 -2.26 -8.39
N HIS A 50 3.18 -1.90 -7.43
CA HIS A 50 2.43 -2.87 -6.64
C HIS A 50 1.46 -3.69 -7.49
N GLU A 51 0.64 -3.05 -8.33
CA GLU A 51 -0.33 -3.72 -9.21
C GLU A 51 0.39 -4.71 -10.15
N GLN A 52 1.46 -4.27 -10.82
CA GLN A 52 2.27 -5.14 -11.68
C GLN A 52 2.83 -6.36 -10.93
N PHE A 53 3.22 -6.18 -9.67
CA PHE A 53 3.70 -7.28 -8.84
C PHE A 53 2.58 -8.27 -8.48
N MET A 54 1.37 -7.77 -8.17
CA MET A 54 0.22 -8.63 -7.87
C MET A 54 -0.25 -9.39 -9.10
N ASP A 55 -0.37 -8.72 -10.24
CA ASP A 55 -0.74 -9.32 -11.52
C ASP A 55 0.24 -10.44 -11.94
N GLY A 56 1.53 -10.27 -11.63
CA GLY A 56 2.55 -11.30 -11.84
C GLY A 56 2.48 -12.46 -10.84
N SER A 57 2.10 -12.19 -9.59
CA SER A 57 1.95 -13.23 -8.55
C SER A 57 0.72 -14.12 -8.77
N GLU A 58 -0.34 -13.60 -9.40
CA GLU A 58 -1.54 -14.40 -9.75
C GLU A 58 -1.27 -15.39 -10.89
N GLN A 59 -0.29 -15.13 -11.75
CA GLN A 59 0.11 -16.03 -12.84
C GLN A 59 1.00 -17.19 -12.35
N ASP A 60 1.79 -17.00 -11.29
CA ASP A 60 2.66 -18.04 -10.72
C ASP A 60 1.85 -19.08 -9.89
N GLY A 61 0.73 -18.67 -9.31
CA GLY A 61 -0.18 -19.56 -8.57
C GLY A 61 -0.96 -20.56 -9.44
N ALA A 62 -0.99 -20.38 -10.75
CA ALA A 62 -1.72 -21.25 -11.68
C ALA A 62 -0.87 -22.41 -12.27
N ILE A 63 0.43 -22.46 -11.97
CA ILE A 63 1.37 -23.47 -12.51
C ILE A 63 1.71 -24.55 -11.45
N GLY A 64 1.04 -24.52 -10.30
CA GLY A 64 1.26 -25.45 -9.19
C GLY A 64 0.02 -26.21 -8.74
N GLN A 65 -0.66 -26.94 -9.63
CA GLN A 65 -1.59 -28.03 -9.27
C GLN A 65 -1.50 -29.19 -10.27
#